data_AF-A0A523ZPW1-F1
#
_entry.id   AF-A0A523ZPW1-F1
#
_cell.length_a   1.000
_cell.length_b   1.000
_cell.length_c   1.000
_cell.angle_alpha   90.00
_cell.angle_beta   90.00
_cell.angle_gamma   90.00
#
_symmetry.space_group_name_H-M   'P 1'
#
loop_
_entity.id
_entity.type
_entity.pdbx_description
1 polymer ?
#
loop_
_entity_poly.entity_id
_entity_poly.type
_entity_poly.pdbx_seq_one_letter_code
_entity_poly.pdbx_strand_id
1 'polypeptide(L)'
;MFFIPFLMVTIRCFLRRSRFTYRCFLEEAGQMEKWFVKRRKSKVLDLAYRQMTLAIDTVTELEKSIIAASKRNKEKAKKCIERLFPIEEEIDNLRRSVFEELTRGSLPSNDREDIMHLVKRLDVMADHVKDSSRSVFVLIEVEVPEE
;
A
#
# COMPACT_ATOMS: atom_id res chain seq x y z
N MET A 1 37.53 8.56 -64.39
CA MET A 1 36.10 8.83 -64.67
C MET A 1 35.28 8.00 -63.68
N PHE A 2 35.39 8.23 -62.36
CA PHE A 2 34.60 9.16 -61.52
C PHE A 2 33.08 8.88 -61.54
N PHE A 3 32.61 7.84 -60.85
CA PHE A 3 31.18 7.71 -60.51
C PHE A 3 30.89 6.81 -59.29
N ILE A 4 31.67 6.88 -58.21
CA ILE A 4 31.28 6.24 -56.92
C ILE A 4 31.67 7.08 -55.67
N PRO A 5 31.22 8.34 -55.48
CA PRO A 5 31.20 8.93 -54.13
C PRO A 5 29.82 9.36 -53.63
N PHE A 6 28.76 9.32 -54.45
CA PHE A 6 27.47 9.89 -54.06
C PHE A 6 26.55 8.97 -53.23
N LEU A 7 26.77 7.65 -53.25
CA LEU A 7 25.89 6.70 -52.54
C LEU A 7 26.23 6.52 -51.04
N MET A 8 27.48 6.78 -50.63
CA MET A 8 27.87 6.67 -49.21
C MET A 8 27.42 7.89 -48.37
N VAL A 9 27.29 9.08 -48.97
CA VAL A 9 26.89 10.29 -48.25
C VAL A 9 25.38 10.27 -47.92
N THR A 10 24.55 9.74 -48.82
CA THR A 10 23.10 9.62 -48.62
C THR A 10 22.74 8.57 -47.56
N ILE A 11 23.42 7.42 -47.53
CA ILE A 11 23.20 6.38 -46.50
C ILE A 11 23.62 6.89 -45.11
N ARG A 12 24.72 7.65 -45.01
CA ARG A 12 25.20 8.21 -43.74
C ARG A 12 24.31 9.35 -43.22
N CYS A 13 23.68 10.14 -44.11
CA CYS A 13 22.64 11.11 -43.74
C CYS A 13 21.32 10.43 -43.32
N PHE A 14 20.92 9.34 -43.97
CA PHE A 14 19.70 8.60 -43.61
C PHE A 14 19.85 7.91 -42.25
N LEU A 15 20.94 7.18 -42.00
CA LEU A 15 21.22 6.55 -40.70
C LEU A 15 21.46 7.54 -39.55
N ARG A 16 21.96 8.75 -39.84
CA ARG A 16 22.11 9.82 -38.82
C ARG A 16 20.78 10.47 -38.47
N ARG A 17 19.82 10.52 -39.41
CA ARG A 17 18.45 10.99 -39.17
C ARG A 17 17.63 9.95 -38.39
N SER A 18 17.83 8.65 -38.67
CA SER A 18 17.23 7.55 -37.90
C SER A 18 17.73 7.52 -36.44
N ARG A 19 19.05 7.65 -36.20
CA ARG A 19 19.58 7.68 -34.81
C ARG A 19 19.06 8.87 -33.99
N PHE A 20 18.76 10.00 -34.63
CA PHE A 20 18.22 11.18 -33.95
C PHE A 20 16.74 10.96 -33.56
N THR A 21 15.93 10.39 -34.45
CA THR A 21 14.53 10.05 -34.15
C THR A 21 14.41 8.96 -33.10
N TYR A 22 15.26 7.91 -33.13
CA TYR A 22 15.26 6.89 -32.07
C TYR A 22 15.73 7.45 -30.72
N ARG A 23 16.65 8.41 -30.70
CA ARG A 23 17.14 9.01 -29.45
C ARG A 23 16.12 9.96 -28.81
N CYS A 24 15.43 10.79 -29.60
CA CYS A 24 14.28 11.56 -29.12
C CYS A 24 13.14 10.65 -28.61
N PHE A 25 12.81 9.57 -29.34
CA PHE A 25 11.79 8.62 -28.91
C PHE A 25 12.19 7.87 -27.61
N LEU A 26 13.47 7.50 -27.45
CA LEU A 26 14.00 6.91 -26.21
C LEU A 26 14.00 7.91 -25.03
N GLU A 27 14.26 9.19 -25.28
CA GLU A 27 14.18 10.23 -24.25
C GLU A 27 12.73 10.53 -23.83
N GLU A 28 11.77 10.52 -24.75
CA GLU A 28 10.33 10.63 -24.44
C GLU A 28 9.81 9.38 -23.70
N ALA A 29 10.21 8.18 -24.13
CA ALA A 29 9.88 6.93 -23.44
C ALA A 29 10.44 6.90 -22.01
N GLY A 30 11.68 7.36 -21.80
CA GLY A 30 12.28 7.47 -20.47
C GLY A 30 11.62 8.54 -19.58
N GLN A 31 11.10 9.62 -20.15
CA GLN A 31 10.30 10.61 -19.41
C GLN A 31 8.93 10.07 -19.01
N MET A 32 8.26 9.33 -19.91
CA MET A 32 7.01 8.63 -19.60
C MET A 32 7.21 7.57 -18.51
N GLU A 33 8.27 6.76 -18.60
CA GLU A 33 8.59 5.75 -17.59
C GLU A 33 8.78 6.38 -16.20
N LYS A 34 9.58 7.45 -16.10
CA LYS A 34 9.76 8.21 -14.85
C LYS A 34 8.45 8.79 -14.31
N TRP A 35 7.58 9.26 -15.20
CA TRP A 35 6.25 9.76 -14.82
C TRP A 35 5.35 8.66 -14.27
N PHE A 36 5.32 7.48 -14.91
CA PHE A 36 4.60 6.30 -14.43
C PHE A 36 5.15 5.79 -13.09
N VAL A 37 6.48 5.77 -12.91
CA VAL A 37 7.14 5.41 -11.65
C VAL A 37 6.70 6.35 -10.52
N LYS A 38 6.74 7.66 -10.74
CA LYS A 38 6.34 8.66 -9.73
C LYS A 38 4.89 8.52 -9.32
N ARG A 39 3.98 8.33 -10.29
CA ARG A 39 2.55 8.17 -10.02
C ARG A 39 2.24 6.87 -9.28
N ARG A 40 2.92 5.77 -9.62
CA ARG A 40 2.75 4.50 -8.91
C ARG A 40 3.34 4.53 -7.50
N LYS A 41 4.48 5.20 -7.30
CA LYS A 41 5.01 5.47 -5.96
C LYS A 41 3.99 6.21 -5.09
N SER A 42 3.34 7.24 -5.64
CA SER A 42 2.25 7.94 -4.94
C SER A 42 1.11 6.99 -4.57
N LYS A 43 0.63 6.17 -5.51
CA LYS A 43 -0.50 5.26 -5.27
C LYS A 43 -0.21 4.24 -4.17
N VAL A 44 0.97 3.62 -4.17
CA VAL A 44 1.36 2.64 -3.14
C VAL A 44 1.46 3.31 -1.78
N LEU A 45 2.06 4.51 -1.72
CA LEU A 45 2.17 5.27 -0.48
C LEU A 45 0.79 5.71 0.04
N ASP A 46 -0.14 6.11 -0.83
CA ASP A 46 -1.51 6.47 -0.45
C ASP A 46 -2.26 5.26 0.13
N LEU A 47 -2.10 4.08 -0.46
CA LEU A 47 -2.67 2.84 0.07
C LEU A 47 -2.09 2.47 1.43
N ALA A 48 -0.76 2.55 1.57
CA ALA A 48 -0.09 2.31 2.85
C ALA A 48 -0.53 3.33 3.92
N TYR A 49 -0.69 4.60 3.54
CA TYR A 49 -1.21 5.65 4.42
C TYR A 49 -2.61 5.34 4.91
N ARG A 50 -3.52 4.95 4.01
CA ARG A 50 -4.88 4.53 4.37
C ARG A 50 -4.86 3.34 5.34
N GLN A 51 -4.01 2.34 5.08
CA GLN A 51 -3.87 1.19 5.97
C GLN A 51 -3.39 1.61 7.37
N MET A 52 -2.43 2.55 7.46
CA MET A 52 -1.97 3.11 8.74
C MET A 52 -3.10 3.80 9.49
N THR A 53 -3.91 4.64 8.82
CA THR A 53 -5.04 5.33 9.46
C THR A 53 -6.05 4.33 10.02
N LEU A 54 -6.47 3.34 9.23
CA LEU A 54 -7.43 2.33 9.68
C LEU A 54 -6.86 1.49 10.83
N ALA A 55 -5.56 1.16 10.78
CA ALA A 55 -4.91 0.41 11.85
C ALA A 55 -4.94 1.21 13.17
N ILE A 56 -4.71 2.53 13.14
CA ILE A 56 -4.88 3.40 14.32
C ILE A 56 -6.35 3.45 14.77
N ASP A 57 -7.30 3.47 13.84
CA ASP A 57 -8.72 3.47 14.16
C ASP A 57 -9.13 2.17 14.88
N THR A 58 -8.58 1.00 14.49
CA THR A 58 -8.84 -0.26 15.21
C THR A 58 -8.37 -0.21 16.67
N VAL A 59 -7.18 0.33 16.92
CA VAL A 59 -6.62 0.49 18.28
C VAL A 59 -7.52 1.42 19.10
N THR A 60 -7.99 2.50 18.47
CA THR A 60 -8.88 3.48 19.10
C THR A 60 -10.24 2.88 19.47
N GLU A 61 -10.82 2.03 18.62
CA GLU A 61 -12.07 1.33 18.94
C GLU A 61 -11.87 0.28 20.05
N LEU A 62 -10.73 -0.42 20.06
CA LEU A 62 -10.38 -1.32 21.16
C LEU A 62 -10.27 -0.55 22.49
N GLU A 63 -9.57 0.58 22.52
CA GLU A 63 -9.47 1.43 23.72
C GLU A 63 -10.86 1.86 24.22
N LYS A 64 -11.72 2.35 23.32
CA LYS A 64 -13.10 2.72 23.67
C LYS A 64 -13.87 1.54 24.23
N SER A 65 -13.67 0.33 23.70
CA SER A 65 -14.33 -0.87 24.20
C SER A 65 -13.87 -1.23 25.62
N ILE A 66 -12.58 -1.12 25.91
CA ILE A 66 -11.99 -1.38 27.24
C ILE A 66 -12.51 -0.36 28.26
N ILE A 67 -12.53 0.93 27.90
CA ILE A 67 -13.08 1.99 28.77
C ILE A 67 -14.56 1.77 29.05
N ALA A 68 -15.34 1.36 28.05
CA ALA A 68 -16.76 1.05 28.22
C ALA A 68 -16.98 -0.18 29.11
N ALA A 69 -16.16 -1.22 28.92
CA ALA A 69 -16.18 -2.43 29.75
C ALA A 69 -15.84 -2.12 31.22
N SER A 70 -14.83 -1.29 31.47
CA SER A 70 -14.46 -0.82 32.81
C SER A 70 -15.60 -0.08 33.52
N LYS A 71 -16.43 0.66 32.77
CA LYS A 71 -17.62 1.36 33.28
C LYS A 71 -18.86 0.45 33.39
N ARG A 72 -18.69 -0.87 33.26
CA ARG A 72 -19.77 -1.89 33.20
C ARG A 72 -20.81 -1.61 32.10
N ASN A 73 -20.48 -0.81 31.09
CA ASN A 73 -21.37 -0.51 29.97
C ASN A 73 -21.18 -1.54 28.85
N LYS A 74 -21.82 -2.70 29.02
CA LYS A 74 -21.70 -3.86 28.12
C LYS A 74 -22.10 -3.54 26.68
N GLU A 75 -23.23 -2.84 26.50
CA GLU A 75 -23.75 -2.50 25.17
C GLU A 75 -22.80 -1.62 24.37
N LYS A 76 -22.22 -0.59 25.01
CA LYS A 76 -21.28 0.31 24.34
C LYS A 76 -19.99 -0.42 23.98
N ALA A 77 -19.49 -1.28 24.86
CA ALA A 77 -18.30 -2.07 24.59
C ALA A 77 -18.51 -3.03 23.40
N LYS A 78 -19.65 -3.73 23.35
CA LYS A 78 -20.03 -4.59 22.21
C LYS A 78 -20.10 -3.80 20.91
N LYS A 79 -20.74 -2.62 20.89
CA LYS A 79 -20.81 -1.77 19.69
C LYS A 79 -19.45 -1.32 19.18
N CYS A 80 -18.50 -1.03 20.06
CA CYS A 80 -17.12 -0.69 19.66
C CYS A 80 -16.42 -1.89 19.01
N ILE A 81 -16.60 -3.09 19.57
CA ILE A 81 -16.03 -4.33 19.02
C ILE A 81 -16.65 -4.69 17.67
N GLU A 82 -17.97 -4.54 17.52
CA GLU A 82 -18.68 -4.75 16.25
C GLU A 82 -18.19 -3.81 15.14
N ARG A 83 -17.79 -2.58 15.48
CA ARG A 83 -17.20 -1.62 14.53
C ARG A 83 -15.76 -1.96 14.15
N LEU A 84 -15.04 -2.68 15.02
CA LEU A 84 -13.65 -3.05 14.79
C LEU A 84 -13.50 -4.12 13.71
N PHE A 85 -14.40 -5.11 13.66
CA PHE A 85 -14.36 -6.20 12.66
C PHE A 85 -14.33 -5.74 11.19
N PRO A 86 -15.23 -4.85 10.72
CA PRO A 86 -15.19 -4.41 9.33
C PRO A 86 -13.95 -3.57 9.01
N ILE A 87 -13.40 -2.83 9.99
CA ILE A 87 -12.17 -2.05 9.79
C ILE A 87 -10.97 -3.00 9.57
N GLU A 88 -10.88 -4.08 10.36
CA GLU A 88 -9.84 -5.09 10.16
C GLU A 88 -9.99 -5.80 8.81
N GLU A 89 -11.21 -6.14 8.38
CA GLU A 89 -11.44 -6.70 7.05
C GLU A 89 -11.00 -5.74 5.93
N GLU A 90 -11.20 -4.43 6.11
CA GLU A 90 -10.71 -3.40 5.18
C GLU A 90 -9.17 -3.34 5.14
N ILE A 91 -8.50 -3.44 6.29
CA ILE A 91 -7.02 -3.52 6.37
C ILE A 91 -6.51 -4.72 5.57
N ASP A 92 -7.18 -5.85 5.71
CA ASP A 92 -6.86 -7.10 5.03
C ASP A 92 -6.95 -6.97 3.50
N ASN A 93 -8.01 -6.30 3.04
CA ASN A 93 -8.22 -6.00 1.62
C ASN A 93 -7.21 -4.98 1.07
N LEU A 94 -6.83 -3.98 1.88
CA LEU A 94 -5.80 -3.02 1.52
C LEU A 94 -4.43 -3.68 1.42
N ARG A 95 -4.07 -4.61 2.32
CA ARG A 95 -2.84 -5.40 2.22
C ARG A 95 -2.73 -6.12 0.88
N ARG A 96 -3.81 -6.80 0.44
CA ARG A 96 -3.87 -7.46 -0.87
C ARG A 96 -3.67 -6.46 -2.01
N SER A 97 -4.36 -5.32 -1.94
CA SER A 97 -4.26 -4.25 -2.93
C SER A 97 -2.84 -3.67 -3.02
N VAL A 98 -2.17 -3.45 -1.88
CA VAL A 98 -0.78 -2.98 -1.85
C VAL A 98 0.14 -4.01 -2.49
N PHE A 99 0.00 -5.30 -2.15
CA PHE A 99 0.84 -6.35 -2.73
C PHE A 99 0.66 -6.47 -4.25
N GLU A 100 -0.56 -6.35 -4.75
CA GLU A 100 -0.82 -6.28 -6.19
C GLU A 100 -0.13 -5.08 -6.85
N GLU A 101 -0.20 -3.89 -6.27
CA GLU A 101 0.48 -2.72 -6.81
C GLU A 101 2.01 -2.85 -6.75
N LEU A 102 2.55 -3.46 -5.69
CA LEU A 102 3.97 -3.72 -5.55
C LEU A 102 4.48 -4.75 -6.58
N THR A 103 3.66 -5.73 -7.00
CA THR A 103 4.07 -6.73 -8.02
C THR A 103 4.05 -6.16 -9.45
N ARG A 104 3.16 -5.21 -9.75
CA ARG A 104 3.06 -4.54 -11.07
C ARG A 104 4.28 -3.67 -11.43
N GLY A 105 5.08 -3.29 -10.44
CA GLY A 105 6.53 -2.99 -10.54
C GLY A 105 7.02 -1.82 -11.40
N SER A 106 7.60 -0.80 -10.74
CA SER A 106 8.76 0.00 -11.22
C SER A 106 9.44 0.75 -10.06
N LEU A 107 9.20 0.29 -8.82
CA LEU A 107 9.83 0.81 -7.62
C LEU A 107 11.20 0.16 -7.40
N PRO A 108 12.20 0.92 -6.88
CA PRO A 108 13.45 0.36 -6.39
C PRO A 108 13.20 -0.83 -5.44
N SER A 109 14.11 -1.80 -5.42
CA SER A 109 14.00 -2.98 -4.56
C SER A 109 13.85 -2.62 -3.09
N ASN A 110 14.63 -1.65 -2.62
CA ASN A 110 14.66 -1.23 -1.22
C ASN A 110 13.31 -0.61 -0.82
N ASP A 111 12.81 0.37 -1.59
CA ASP A 111 11.49 0.98 -1.35
C ASP A 111 10.37 -0.07 -1.31
N ARG A 112 10.44 -1.10 -2.15
CA ARG A 112 9.44 -2.18 -2.19
C ARG A 112 9.50 -3.04 -0.94
N GLU A 113 10.70 -3.39 -0.50
CA GLU A 113 10.93 -4.21 0.70
C GLU A 113 10.48 -3.45 1.96
N ASP A 114 10.83 -2.18 2.08
CA ASP A 114 10.43 -1.33 3.21
C ASP A 114 8.90 -1.22 3.32
N ILE A 115 8.22 -0.93 2.22
CA ILE A 115 6.75 -0.84 2.19
C ILE A 115 6.12 -2.21 2.50
N MET A 116 6.67 -3.29 1.96
CA MET A 116 6.21 -4.65 2.23
C MET A 116 6.29 -4.97 3.73
N HIS A 117 7.41 -4.65 4.38
CA HIS A 117 7.58 -4.87 5.81
C HIS A 117 6.65 -3.99 6.65
N LEU A 118 6.46 -2.73 6.26
CA LEU A 118 5.53 -1.82 6.93
C LEU A 118 4.10 -2.37 6.93
N VAL A 119 3.57 -2.69 5.74
CA VAL A 119 2.21 -3.20 5.54
C VAL A 119 1.96 -4.50 6.30
N LYS A 120 2.95 -5.42 6.31
CA LYS A 120 2.87 -6.67 7.08
C LYS A 120 2.82 -6.43 8.58
N ARG A 121 3.57 -5.44 9.10
CA ARG A 121 3.58 -5.13 10.52
C ARG A 121 2.27 -4.49 10.99
N LEU A 122 1.67 -3.62 10.17
CA LEU A 122 0.38 -3.01 10.47
C LEU A 122 -0.75 -4.04 10.52
N ASP A 123 -0.70 -5.01 9.60
CA ASP A 123 -1.62 -6.12 9.54
C ASP A 123 -1.53 -7.03 10.78
N VAL A 124 -0.33 -7.47 11.16
CA VAL A 124 -0.11 -8.23 12.40
C VAL A 124 -0.60 -7.46 13.65
N MET A 125 -0.41 -6.14 13.67
CA MET A 125 -0.95 -5.30 14.76
C MET A 125 -2.48 -5.32 14.78
N ALA A 126 -3.14 -5.19 13.64
CA ALA A 126 -4.59 -5.24 13.53
C ALA A 126 -5.16 -6.60 13.97
N ASP A 127 -4.48 -7.70 13.63
CA ASP A 127 -4.81 -9.04 14.10
C ASP A 127 -4.76 -9.13 15.64
N HIS A 128 -3.68 -8.63 16.25
CA HIS A 128 -3.55 -8.62 17.72
C HIS A 128 -4.63 -7.77 18.39
N VAL A 129 -5.02 -6.65 17.77
CA VAL A 129 -6.11 -5.80 18.25
C VAL A 129 -7.45 -6.53 18.19
N LYS A 130 -7.70 -7.29 17.12
CA LYS A 130 -8.90 -8.13 16.96
C LYS A 130 -8.95 -9.28 17.96
N ASP A 131 -7.82 -9.93 18.25
CA ASP A 131 -7.77 -10.99 19.26
C ASP A 131 -7.96 -10.45 20.68
N SER A 132 -7.42 -9.26 20.95
CA SER A 132 -7.64 -8.55 22.21
C SER A 132 -9.11 -8.16 22.37
N SER A 133 -9.76 -7.69 21.30
CA SER A 133 -11.18 -7.31 21.33
C SER A 133 -12.10 -8.50 21.58
N ARG A 134 -11.79 -9.69 21.02
CA ARG A 134 -12.48 -10.94 21.33
C ARG A 134 -12.34 -11.33 22.80
N SER A 135 -11.16 -11.16 23.37
CA SER A 135 -10.93 -11.44 24.80
C SER A 135 -11.80 -10.53 25.68
N VAL A 136 -11.85 -9.23 25.36
CA VAL A 136 -12.74 -8.26 26.03
C VAL A 136 -14.21 -8.64 25.84
N PHE A 137 -14.61 -9.06 24.65
CA PHE A 137 -15.99 -9.48 24.35
C PHE A 137 -16.46 -10.61 25.27
N VAL A 138 -15.63 -11.65 25.44
CA VAL A 138 -15.94 -12.78 26.33
C VAL A 138 -16.01 -12.33 27.79
N LEU A 139 -15.06 -11.51 28.24
CA LEU A 139 -15.01 -11.05 29.63
C LEU A 139 -16.20 -10.18 30.04
N ILE A 140 -16.79 -9.43 29.11
CA ILE A 140 -17.98 -8.58 29.38
C ILE A 140 -19.22 -9.42 29.73
N GLU A 141 -19.31 -10.66 29.22
CA GLU A 141 -20.46 -11.54 29.44
C GLU A 141 -20.38 -12.31 30.76
N VAL A 142 -19.18 -12.45 31.33
CA VAL A 142 -18.97 -13.16 32.59
C VAL A 142 -19.31 -12.26 33.77
N GLU A 143 -20.12 -12.77 34.71
CA GLU A 143 -20.27 -12.18 36.03
C GLU A 143 -19.07 -12.57 36.89
N VAL A 144 -18.22 -11.59 37.18
CA VAL A 144 -17.10 -11.78 38.10
C VAL A 144 -17.67 -11.73 39.53
N PRO A 145 -17.55 -12.80 40.33
CA PRO A 145 -17.97 -12.78 41.73
C PRO A 145 -17.17 -11.73 42.49
N GLU A 146 -17.82 -10.98 43.37
CA GLU A 146 -17.13 -10.07 44.29
C GLU A 146 -16.46 -10.91 45.38
N GLU A 147 -15.17 -10.63 45.65
CA GLU A 147 -14.39 -11.25 46.75
C GLU A 147 -14.94 -10.87 48.12
#